data_AF-A0A7Y5PVT9-F1
#
_entry.id   AF-A0A7Y5PVT9-F1
#
_cell.length_a   1.000
_cell.length_b   1.000
_cell.length_c   1.000
_cell.angle_alpha   90.00
_cell.angle_beta   90.00
_cell.angle_gamma   90.00
#
_symmetry.space_group_name_H-M   'P 1'
#
loop_
_entity.id
_entity.type
_entity.pdbx_description
1 polymer ?
#
loop_
_entity_poly.entity_id
_entity_poly.type
_entity_poly.pdbx_seq_one_letter_code
_entity_poly.pdbx_strand_id
1 'polypeptide(L)'
;MMLLVDARIGPSRIHGLGLIAQAPIAKGTVVWRLEPTFDVVIPESQLAQLSLAARRALAYYAVFDIEKRVFILSSDDDRFTNHADDPNCSFHGEQRASRAIAAGEEITVNYRELGWTQFGGMPLCGAIPPPPPPEGSRMSDAPNDAGPFTLRPRQESGRASPS
;
A
#
# COMPACT_ATOMS: atom_id res chain seq x y z
N MET A 1 -4.36 1.10 -6.81
CA MET A 1 -3.82 2.45 -6.66
C MET A 1 -2.37 2.28 -6.63
N MET A 2 -1.74 3.21 -7.29
CA MET A 2 -0.33 3.23 -7.47
C MET A 2 0.23 4.45 -6.78
N LEU A 3 1.26 4.24 -6.00
CA LEU A 3 2.22 5.23 -5.59
C LEU A 3 2.66 6.03 -6.82
N LEU A 4 2.44 7.35 -6.77
CA LEU A 4 2.67 8.27 -7.89
C LEU A 4 3.99 9.04 -7.77
N VAL A 5 4.74 8.77 -6.70
CA VAL A 5 6.03 9.39 -6.38
C VAL A 5 7.11 8.33 -6.33
N ASP A 6 8.36 8.74 -6.54
CA ASP A 6 9.50 7.84 -6.35
C ASP A 6 9.73 7.65 -4.84
N ALA A 7 9.16 6.59 -4.29
CA ALA A 7 9.34 6.16 -2.91
C ALA A 7 9.42 4.62 -2.86
N ARG A 8 10.12 4.10 -1.86
CA ARG A 8 10.38 2.67 -1.71
C ARG A 8 10.35 2.26 -0.25
N ILE A 9 10.11 0.98 0.00
CA ILE A 9 10.29 0.42 1.34
C ILE A 9 11.73 0.64 1.84
N GLY A 10 11.87 1.06 3.09
CA GLY A 10 13.15 1.23 3.77
C GLY A 10 13.02 1.21 5.29
N PRO A 11 14.14 1.36 6.02
CA PRO A 11 14.13 1.40 7.48
C PRO A 11 13.30 2.56 8.02
N SER A 12 12.32 2.25 8.86
CA SER A 12 11.49 3.24 9.57
C SER A 12 11.99 3.46 10.99
N ARG A 13 11.92 4.71 11.44
CA ARG A 13 12.16 5.06 12.86
C ARG A 13 10.95 4.79 13.75
N ILE A 14 9.78 4.53 13.14
CA ILE A 14 8.50 4.36 13.80
C ILE A 14 8.20 2.86 14.02
N HIS A 15 8.29 2.05 12.95
CA HIS A 15 7.81 0.67 13.00
C HIS A 15 8.70 -0.34 12.25
N GLY A 16 10.01 -0.06 12.16
CA GLY A 16 11.01 -0.94 11.55
C GLY A 16 11.09 -0.82 10.03
N LEU A 17 9.95 -0.91 9.32
CA LEU A 17 9.84 -0.65 7.88
C LEU A 17 8.87 0.49 7.61
N GLY A 18 9.16 1.30 6.60
CA GLY A 18 8.33 2.43 6.19
C GLY A 18 8.57 2.81 4.74
N LEU A 19 7.71 3.69 4.22
CA LEU A 19 7.81 4.21 2.87
C LEU A 19 8.73 5.44 2.82
N ILE A 20 9.86 5.34 2.13
CA ILE A 20 10.90 6.37 2.11
C ILE A 20 10.94 7.05 0.74
N ALA A 21 10.82 8.38 0.73
CA ALA A 21 10.94 9.18 -0.47
C ALA A 21 12.35 9.06 -1.08
N GLN A 22 12.46 8.77 -2.37
CA GLN A 22 13.73 8.70 -3.09
C GLN A 22 14.11 10.04 -3.73
N ALA A 23 13.15 10.94 -3.89
CA ALA A 23 13.33 12.29 -4.42
C ALA A 23 12.51 13.30 -3.58
N PRO A 24 12.83 14.61 -3.63
CA PRO A 24 12.01 15.64 -2.99
C PRO A 24 10.59 15.66 -3.55
N ILE A 25 9.59 15.73 -2.67
CA ILE A 25 8.17 15.80 -3.02
C ILE A 25 7.63 17.17 -2.61
N ALA A 26 7.08 17.91 -3.56
CA ALA A 26 6.52 19.24 -3.28
C ALA A 26 5.23 19.14 -2.46
N LYS A 27 4.95 20.17 -1.64
CA LYS A 27 3.65 20.31 -0.96
C LYS A 27 2.53 20.25 -1.99
N GLY A 28 1.48 19.50 -1.65
CA GLY A 28 0.34 19.30 -2.52
C GLY A 28 0.57 18.24 -3.59
N THR A 29 1.70 17.55 -3.67
CA THR A 29 1.84 16.44 -4.65
C THR A 29 0.95 15.27 -4.27
N VAL A 30 0.25 14.67 -5.23
CA VAL A 30 -0.48 13.41 -5.01
C VAL A 30 0.54 12.30 -4.85
N VAL A 31 0.54 11.67 -3.67
CA VAL A 31 1.44 10.56 -3.35
C VAL A 31 0.80 9.24 -3.74
N TRP A 32 -0.52 9.09 -3.50
CA TRP A 32 -1.31 7.89 -3.77
C TRP A 32 -2.81 8.28 -3.92
N ARG A 33 -3.65 7.48 -4.58
CA ARG A 33 -5.09 7.72 -4.98
C ARG A 33 -5.89 6.53 -5.59
N LEU A 34 -6.57 5.59 -4.93
CA LEU A 34 -7.35 4.46 -5.56
C LEU A 34 -7.23 4.16 -7.11
N GLU A 35 -6.61 3.04 -7.53
CA GLU A 35 -6.61 2.56 -8.95
C GLU A 35 -7.45 1.28 -8.99
N PRO A 36 -8.72 1.35 -9.45
CA PRO A 36 -9.67 0.25 -9.34
C PRO A 36 -9.26 -1.02 -10.08
N THR A 37 -8.42 -0.92 -11.10
CA THR A 37 -7.94 -2.08 -11.86
C THR A 37 -6.74 -2.78 -11.20
N PHE A 38 -6.16 -2.17 -10.16
CA PHE A 38 -4.95 -2.64 -9.50
C PHE A 38 -5.14 -2.93 -8.00
N ASP A 39 -5.97 -2.14 -7.30
CA ASP A 39 -6.32 -2.41 -5.90
C ASP A 39 -7.50 -3.34 -5.74
N VAL A 40 -7.57 -3.94 -4.55
CA VAL A 40 -8.77 -4.61 -4.09
C VAL A 40 -9.60 -3.64 -3.26
N VAL A 41 -10.81 -3.33 -3.74
CA VAL A 41 -11.82 -2.58 -3.01
C VAL A 41 -12.87 -3.54 -2.48
N ILE A 42 -13.05 -3.56 -1.16
CA ILE A 42 -14.00 -4.45 -0.48
C ILE A 42 -15.04 -3.60 0.25
N PRO A 43 -16.32 -3.62 -0.18
CA PRO A 43 -17.40 -2.99 0.56
C PRO A 43 -17.47 -3.53 1.98
N GLU A 44 -17.71 -2.65 2.96
CA GLU A 44 -17.90 -3.06 4.35
C GLU A 44 -18.97 -4.15 4.50
N SER A 45 -20.04 -4.06 3.72
CA SER A 45 -21.15 -5.02 3.74
C SER A 45 -20.71 -6.47 3.44
N GLN A 46 -19.54 -6.66 2.82
CA GLN A 46 -18.99 -7.97 2.50
C GLN A 46 -18.08 -8.54 3.59
N LEU A 47 -17.74 -7.78 4.63
CA LEU A 47 -16.82 -8.23 5.69
C LEU A 47 -17.24 -9.53 6.37
N ALA A 48 -18.55 -9.72 6.59
CA ALA A 48 -19.09 -10.91 7.24
C ALA A 48 -18.88 -12.18 6.40
N GLN A 49 -18.74 -12.03 5.08
CA GLN A 49 -18.56 -13.13 4.14
C GLN A 49 -17.08 -13.55 4.01
N LEU A 50 -16.16 -12.72 4.49
CA LEU A 50 -14.73 -12.99 4.42
C LEU A 50 -14.32 -14.09 5.42
N SER A 51 -13.21 -14.77 5.13
CA SER A 51 -12.58 -15.65 6.11
C SER A 51 -11.97 -14.83 7.26
N LEU A 52 -11.71 -15.48 8.40
CA LEU A 52 -11.01 -14.83 9.51
C LEU A 52 -9.61 -14.33 9.09
N ALA A 53 -8.91 -15.06 8.23
CA ALA A 53 -7.60 -14.66 7.70
C ALA A 53 -7.71 -13.39 6.86
N ALA A 54 -8.71 -13.29 5.97
CA ALA A 54 -8.94 -12.10 5.16
C ALA A 54 -9.30 -10.87 6.02
N ARG A 55 -10.17 -11.03 7.03
CA ARG A 55 -10.47 -9.94 7.98
C ARG A 55 -9.23 -9.45 8.72
N ARG A 56 -8.34 -10.35 9.13
CA ARG A 56 -7.07 -10.00 9.78
C ARG A 56 -6.14 -9.25 8.82
N ALA A 57 -6.08 -9.66 7.56
CA ALA A 57 -5.30 -8.96 6.54
C ALA A 57 -5.86 -7.54 6.31
N LEU A 58 -7.18 -7.37 6.23
CA LEU A 58 -7.81 -6.05 6.10
C LEU A 58 -7.51 -5.16 7.30
N ALA A 59 -7.62 -5.70 8.51
CA ALA A 59 -7.32 -4.95 9.74
C ALA A 59 -5.86 -4.51 9.87
N TYR A 60 -4.97 -4.98 8.99
CA TYR A 60 -3.56 -4.64 9.01
C TYR A 60 -3.11 -3.82 7.79
N TYR A 61 -3.58 -4.20 6.59
CA TYR A 61 -3.07 -3.68 5.32
C TYR A 61 -4.04 -2.74 4.59
N ALA A 62 -5.31 -2.65 5.01
CA ALA A 62 -6.32 -1.93 4.23
C ALA A 62 -6.68 -0.58 4.85
N VAL A 63 -6.65 0.48 4.04
CA VAL A 63 -7.21 1.78 4.42
C VAL A 63 -8.73 1.72 4.37
N PHE A 64 -9.43 2.29 5.35
CA PHE A 64 -10.89 2.38 5.34
C PHE A 64 -11.36 3.78 4.91
N ASP A 65 -11.97 3.86 3.73
CA ASP A 65 -12.62 5.08 3.26
C ASP A 65 -13.98 5.21 3.94
N ILE A 66 -14.08 6.11 4.92
CA ILE A 66 -15.29 6.32 5.74
C ILE A 66 -16.47 6.78 4.87
N GLU A 67 -16.23 7.68 3.92
CA GLU A 67 -17.27 8.28 3.08
C GLU A 67 -17.89 7.22 2.17
N LYS A 68 -17.06 6.35 1.59
CA LYS A 68 -17.50 5.30 0.68
C LYS A 68 -17.86 3.99 1.37
N ARG A 69 -17.52 3.83 2.66
CA ARG A 69 -17.67 2.59 3.44
C ARG A 69 -17.00 1.38 2.76
N VAL A 70 -15.77 1.57 2.29
CA VAL A 70 -14.98 0.51 1.64
C VAL A 70 -13.60 0.36 2.27
N PHE A 71 -13.11 -0.87 2.33
CA PHE A 71 -11.71 -1.19 2.57
C PHE A 71 -10.96 -1.16 1.25
N ILE A 72 -9.81 -0.51 1.24
CA ILE A 72 -8.92 -0.44 0.09
C ILE A 72 -7.61 -1.11 0.49
N LEU A 73 -7.33 -2.26 -0.11
CA LEU A 73 -6.02 -2.90 -0.03
C LEU A 73 -5.15 -2.36 -1.15
N SER A 74 -4.08 -1.65 -0.80
CA SER A 74 -3.08 -1.24 -1.79
C SER A 74 -2.28 -2.45 -2.27
N SER A 75 -2.09 -2.55 -3.58
CA SER A 75 -1.33 -3.63 -4.22
C SER A 75 0.16 -3.31 -4.39
N ASP A 76 0.64 -2.18 -3.89
CA ASP A 76 2.03 -1.69 -3.98
C ASP A 76 2.65 -1.37 -2.60
N ASP A 77 3.76 -0.61 -2.61
CA ASP A 77 4.51 -0.23 -1.43
C ASP A 77 3.82 0.84 -0.55
N ASP A 78 2.70 1.44 -0.97
CA ASP A 78 1.96 2.39 -0.12
C ASP A 78 1.44 1.74 1.18
N ARG A 79 1.29 0.42 1.18
CA ARG A 79 0.98 -0.35 2.40
C ARG A 79 2.02 -0.22 3.53
N PHE A 80 3.18 0.39 3.26
CA PHE A 80 4.22 0.71 4.24
C PHE A 80 4.18 2.17 4.71
N THR A 81 3.20 2.96 4.30
CA THR A 81 2.97 4.31 4.83
C THR A 81 2.56 4.20 6.31
N ASN A 82 3.39 4.72 7.21
CA ASN A 82 3.18 4.60 8.65
C ASN A 82 2.35 5.76 9.26
N HIS A 83 1.85 5.53 10.47
CA HIS A 83 1.21 6.56 11.27
C HIS A 83 2.21 7.54 11.88
N ALA A 84 1.91 8.84 11.81
CA ALA A 84 2.50 9.86 12.66
C ALA A 84 1.42 10.82 13.20
N ASP A 85 1.63 11.39 14.40
CA ASP A 85 0.76 12.42 14.98
C ASP A 85 0.91 13.79 14.26
N ASP A 86 2.08 14.06 13.70
CA ASP A 86 2.37 15.21 12.82
C ASP A 86 2.81 14.70 11.43
N PRO A 87 1.87 14.21 10.59
CA PRO A 87 2.20 13.56 9.34
C PRO A 87 2.59 14.54 8.24
N ASN A 88 3.35 14.05 7.26
CA ASN A 88 3.67 14.83 6.06
C ASN A 88 2.72 14.61 4.87
N CYS A 89 1.73 13.71 5.03
CA CYS A 89 0.63 13.52 4.10
C CYS A 89 -0.74 13.59 4.81
N SER A 90 -1.75 14.01 4.05
CA SER A 90 -3.17 13.99 4.40
C SER A 90 -3.94 13.11 3.42
N PHE A 91 -5.07 12.55 3.83
CA PHE A 91 -5.90 11.68 2.98
C PHE A 91 -7.34 12.17 2.86
N HIS A 92 -7.76 12.48 1.64
CA HIS A 92 -9.14 12.86 1.31
C HIS A 92 -9.53 12.26 -0.05
N GLY A 93 -9.79 10.95 -0.07
CA GLY A 93 -9.98 10.16 -1.30
C GLY A 93 -8.69 9.88 -2.09
N GLU A 94 -7.70 10.76 -1.96
CA GLU A 94 -6.30 10.57 -2.34
C GLU A 94 -5.36 11.02 -1.21
N GLN A 95 -4.19 10.39 -1.13
CA GLN A 95 -3.10 10.80 -0.27
C GLN A 95 -2.30 11.91 -0.96
N ARG A 96 -2.16 13.05 -0.28
CA ARG A 96 -1.46 14.22 -0.80
C ARG A 96 -0.47 14.75 0.25
N ALA A 97 0.71 15.17 -0.21
CA ALA A 97 1.72 15.76 0.66
C ALA A 97 1.17 17.07 1.29
N SER A 98 1.05 17.12 2.62
CA SER A 98 0.55 18.28 3.36
C SER A 98 1.60 19.39 3.49
N ARG A 99 2.88 19.01 3.35
CA ARG A 99 4.06 19.87 3.28
C ARG A 99 5.07 19.30 2.27
N ALA A 100 6.17 20.02 2.05
CA ALA A 100 7.28 19.46 1.29
C ALA A 100 7.94 18.30 2.07
N ILE A 101 8.37 17.27 1.35
CA ILE A 101 9.02 16.07 1.88
C ILE A 101 10.40 15.97 1.22
N ALA A 102 11.45 15.81 2.01
CA ALA A 102 12.81 15.68 1.49
C ALA A 102 13.08 14.27 0.94
N ALA A 103 14.06 14.14 0.04
CA ALA A 103 14.60 12.83 -0.28
C ALA A 103 15.18 12.17 0.98
N GLY A 104 14.89 10.89 1.17
CA GLY A 104 15.24 10.11 2.36
C GLY A 104 14.30 10.29 3.55
N GLU A 105 13.28 11.15 3.44
CA GLU A 105 12.27 11.32 4.49
C GLU A 105 11.19 10.23 4.39
N GLU A 106 10.73 9.75 5.55
CA GLU A 106 9.64 8.77 5.64
C GLU A 106 8.29 9.45 5.37
N ILE A 107 7.50 8.88 4.46
CA ILE A 107 6.14 9.31 4.14
C ILE A 107 5.20 8.75 5.21
N THR A 108 4.43 9.64 5.84
CA THR A 108 3.54 9.31 6.97
C THR A 108 2.19 9.96 6.84
N VAL A 109 1.17 9.34 7.44
CA VAL A 109 -0.21 9.81 7.45
C VAL A 109 -0.82 9.69 8.85
N ASN A 110 -1.87 10.45 9.14
CA ASN A 110 -2.61 10.30 10.39
C ASN A 110 -3.68 9.21 10.26
N TYR A 111 -3.51 8.06 10.90
CA TYR A 111 -4.48 6.96 10.85
C TYR A 111 -5.84 7.34 11.45
N ARG A 112 -5.90 8.35 12.31
CA ARG A 112 -7.15 8.85 12.89
C ARG A 112 -8.04 9.51 11.83
N GLU A 113 -7.45 10.05 10.77
CA GLU A 113 -8.19 10.61 9.63
C GLU A 113 -8.65 9.52 8.66
N LEU A 114 -7.98 8.37 8.67
CA LEU A 114 -8.24 7.22 7.79
C LEU A 114 -9.34 6.27 8.31
N GLY A 115 -10.16 6.71 9.28
CA GLY A 115 -11.30 5.92 9.79
C GLY A 115 -10.97 4.73 10.70
N TRP A 116 -9.71 4.56 11.08
CA TRP A 116 -9.24 3.39 11.86
C TRP A 116 -9.68 3.38 13.32
N THR A 117 -10.22 4.50 13.83
CA THR A 117 -10.52 4.63 15.26
C THR A 117 -11.79 3.90 15.73
N GLN A 118 -12.57 3.24 14.86
CA GLN A 118 -13.87 2.67 15.27
C GLN A 118 -14.26 1.31 14.67
N PHE A 119 -13.35 0.48 14.20
CA PHE A 119 -13.72 -0.89 13.79
C PHE A 119 -13.65 -1.91 14.93
N GLY A 120 -14.83 -2.25 15.49
CA GLY A 120 -15.07 -3.54 16.18
C GLY A 120 -14.54 -3.71 17.61
N GLY A 121 -14.14 -2.65 18.31
CA GLY A 121 -13.66 -2.77 19.69
C GLY A 121 -12.34 -3.54 19.85
N MET A 122 -11.60 -3.78 18.76
CA MET A 122 -10.22 -4.25 18.81
C MET A 122 -9.28 -3.04 18.79
N PRO A 123 -8.42 -2.86 19.81
CA PRO A 123 -7.42 -1.81 19.78
C PRO A 123 -6.35 -2.22 18.77
N LEU A 124 -6.28 -1.55 17.62
CA LEU A 124 -5.34 -1.90 16.57
C LEU A 124 -4.65 -0.67 16.00
N CYS A 125 -3.69 -0.15 16.74
CA CYS A 125 -2.39 0.28 16.21
C CYS A 125 -1.44 0.46 17.40
N GLY A 126 -0.54 -0.51 17.60
CA GLY A 126 0.45 -0.46 18.68
C GLY A 126 1.01 -1.81 19.15
N ALA A 127 0.42 -2.95 18.77
CA ALA A 127 0.79 -4.23 19.40
C ALA A 127 0.96 -5.45 18.47
N ILE A 128 0.85 -5.32 17.14
CA ILE A 128 1.14 -6.44 16.24
C ILE A 128 2.19 -6.00 15.22
N PRO A 129 3.47 -6.41 15.39
CA PRO A 129 4.47 -6.19 14.36
C PRO A 129 4.02 -6.86 13.05
N PRO A 130 4.43 -6.35 11.88
CA PRO A 130 4.12 -7.02 10.62
C PRO A 130 4.56 -8.49 10.74
N PRO A 131 3.80 -9.44 10.15
CA PRO A 131 4.33 -10.78 10.01
C PRO A 131 5.72 -10.66 9.36
N PRO A 132 6.73 -11.38 9.86
CA PRO A 132 8.06 -11.33 9.26
C PRO A 132 7.92 -11.63 7.76
N PRO A 133 8.76 -11.00 6.91
CA PRO A 133 8.75 -11.32 5.50
C PRO A 133 8.91 -12.84 5.34
N PRO A 134 8.29 -13.46 4.32
CA PRO A 134 8.39 -14.90 4.12
C PRO A 134 9.86 -15.32 4.14
N GLU A 135 10.17 -16.31 4.97
CA GLU A 135 11.54 -16.84 5.14
C GLU A 135 12.14 -17.16 3.76
N GLY A 136 13.24 -16.48 3.43
CA GLY A 136 13.95 -16.67 2.15
C GLY A 136 14.16 -15.42 1.31
N SER A 137 13.55 -14.28 1.65
CA SER A 137 13.84 -13.00 0.99
C SER A 137 15.14 -12.39 1.54
N ARG A 138 16.28 -12.91 1.10
CA ARG A 138 17.56 -12.21 1.28
C ARG A 138 17.52 -10.91 0.49
N MET A 139 17.82 -9.82 1.18
CA MET A 139 18.12 -8.51 0.60
C MET A 139 19.48 -8.57 -0.09
N SER A 140 19.58 -9.30 -1.21
CA SER A 140 20.81 -9.37 -2.02
C SER A 140 20.61 -9.55 -3.51
N ASP A 141 19.38 -9.54 -4.04
CA ASP A 141 19.14 -9.61 -5.49
C ASP A 141 18.11 -8.56 -5.92
N ALA A 142 18.42 -7.28 -5.70
CA ALA A 142 17.77 -6.24 -6.49
C ALA A 142 18.45 -6.24 -7.88
N PRO A 143 17.78 -6.68 -8.96
CA PRO A 143 18.33 -6.47 -10.28
C PRO A 143 18.27 -4.98 -10.58
N ASN A 144 19.45 -4.42 -10.80
CA ASN A 144 19.61 -3.14 -11.47
C ASN A 144 19.05 -3.29 -12.89
N ASP A 145 18.30 -2.29 -13.36
CA ASP A 145 17.72 -2.15 -14.71
C ASP A 145 16.63 -3.12 -15.17
N ALA A 146 15.40 -2.60 -15.29
CA ALA A 146 14.73 -2.41 -16.59
C ALA A 146 13.28 -1.92 -16.40
N GLY A 147 12.99 -0.68 -16.79
CA GLY A 147 11.64 -0.30 -17.23
C GLY A 147 11.49 -0.50 -18.75
N PRO A 148 10.30 -0.31 -19.32
CA PRO A 148 9.04 -0.97 -19.02
C PRO A 148 8.74 -2.11 -20.01
N PHE A 149 7.97 -3.10 -19.56
CA PHE A 149 7.11 -4.02 -20.32
C PHE A 149 7.31 -4.09 -21.86
N THR A 150 8.02 -5.13 -22.33
CA THR A 150 7.78 -5.66 -23.68
C THR A 150 6.87 -6.87 -23.56
N LEU A 151 5.56 -6.67 -23.76
CA LEU A 151 4.62 -7.77 -23.98
C LEU A 151 5.00 -8.46 -25.30
N ARG A 152 5.54 -9.68 -25.24
CA ARG A 152 5.64 -10.52 -26.45
C ARG A 152 4.27 -11.16 -26.72
N PRO A 153 3.76 -11.16 -27.96
CA PRO A 153 2.50 -11.82 -28.27
C PRO A 153 2.60 -13.33 -28.04
N ARG A 154 1.55 -13.95 -27.49
CA ARG A 154 1.41 -15.42 -27.50
C ARG A 154 1.35 -15.89 -28.95
N GLN A 155 2.28 -16.73 -29.38
CA GLN A 155 2.05 -17.56 -30.57
C GLN A 155 1.02 -18.63 -30.22
N GLU A 156 -0.11 -18.60 -30.91
CA GLU A 156 -1.00 -19.74 -31.02
C GLU A 156 -0.29 -20.83 -31.84
N SER A 157 0.04 -21.96 -31.22
CA SER A 157 0.38 -23.17 -31.95
C SER A 157 -0.90 -23.98 -32.19
N GLY A 158 -1.41 -23.85 -33.41
CA GLY A 158 -2.51 -24.63 -33.92
C GLY A 158 -2.21 -26.13 -33.95
N ARG A 159 -3.29 -26.90 -33.81
CA ARG A 159 -3.37 -28.33 -34.07
C ARG A 159 -2.75 -28.70 -35.42
N ALA A 160 -1.96 -29.77 -35.43
CA ALA A 160 -2.05 -30.81 -36.45
C ALA A 160 -1.40 -32.12 -35.98
N SER A 161 -2.17 -33.18 -35.96
CA SER A 161 -1.76 -34.58 -36.18
C SER A 161 -2.81 -35.16 -37.15
N PRO A 162 -2.62 -36.33 -37.80
CA PRO A 162 -1.43 -37.20 -37.87
C PRO A 162 -1.10 -37.64 -39.32
N SER A 163 -0.03 -38.42 -39.49
CA SER A 163 0.05 -39.57 -40.42
C SER A 163 1.12 -40.53 -39.89
#